data_AF-A0A428W5Z4-F1
#
_entry.id   AF-A0A428W5Z4-F1
#
_cell.length_a   1.000
_cell.length_b   1.000
_cell.length_c   1.000
_cell.angle_alpha   90.00
_cell.angle_beta   90.00
_cell.angle_gamma   90.00
#
_symmetry.space_group_name_H-M   'P 1'
#
loop_
_entity.id
_entity.type
_entity.pdbx_description
1 polymer ?
#
loop_
_entity_poly.entity_id
_entity_poly.type
_entity_poly.pdbx_seq_one_letter_code
_entity_poly.pdbx_strand_id
1 'polypeptide(L)' 'MATTLLAPHTEAPADHAVRLDHVSKSFGRGGGRQLVLDDISLDVANGEFVCL' A
#
# COMPACT_ATOMS: atom_id res chain seq x y z
N MET A 1 8.50 24.15 -22.15
CA MET A 1 7.43 23.39 -21.47
C MET A 1 7.74 21.92 -21.68
N ALA A 2 8.48 21.28 -20.76
CA ALA A 2 8.87 19.88 -20.89
C ALA A 2 7.86 19.00 -20.15
N THR A 3 7.10 18.20 -20.88
CA THR A 3 6.16 17.21 -20.33
C THR A 3 6.93 15.92 -20.07
N THR A 4 7.10 15.55 -18.80
CA THR A 4 7.58 14.23 -18.41
C THR A 4 6.51 13.19 -18.73
N LEU A 5 6.80 12.26 -19.63
CA LEU A 5 5.95 11.12 -19.92
C LEU A 5 6.14 10.08 -18.81
N LEU A 6 5.12 9.82 -17.99
CA LEU A 6 5.14 8.67 -17.07
C LEU A 6 4.88 7.42 -17.91
N ALA A 7 5.88 6.54 -18.04
CA ALA A 7 5.68 5.23 -18.64
C ALA A 7 4.60 4.47 -17.85
N PRO A 8 3.78 3.62 -18.51
CA PRO A 8 2.88 2.74 -17.79
C PRO A 8 3.71 1.88 -16.83
N HIS A 9 3.34 1.87 -15.55
CA HIS A 9 3.86 0.91 -14.59
C HIS A 9 3.40 -0.48 -15.05
N THR A 10 4.22 -1.13 -15.85
CA THR A 10 3.99 -2.53 -16.18
C THR A 10 4.39 -3.28 -14.92
N GLU A 11 3.42 -3.61 -14.07
CA GLU A 11 3.60 -4.63 -13.04
C GLU A 11 3.94 -5.93 -13.76
N ALA A 12 5.25 -6.19 -13.92
CA ALA A 12 5.72 -7.56 -14.01
C ALA A 12 5.12 -8.31 -12.81
N PRO A 13 4.80 -9.62 -12.92
CA PRO A 13 4.35 -10.40 -11.76
C PRO A 13 5.42 -10.26 -10.68
N ALA A 14 5.13 -9.39 -9.71
CA ALA A 14 6.11 -8.95 -8.75
C ALA A 14 6.28 -10.09 -7.76
N ASP A 15 7.51 -10.56 -7.63
CA ASP A 15 7.88 -11.41 -6.51
C ASP A 15 7.88 -10.48 -5.28
N HIS A 16 6.70 -10.34 -4.67
CA HIS A 16 6.48 -9.47 -3.51
C HIS A 16 7.05 -10.14 -2.26
N ALA A 17 7.94 -9.44 -1.56
CA ALA A 17 8.34 -9.85 -0.22
C ALA A 17 7.23 -9.58 0.81
N VAL A 18 6.49 -8.49 0.62
CA VAL A 18 5.29 -8.16 1.41
C VAL A 18 4.20 -7.66 0.47
N ARG A 19 2.99 -8.15 0.68
CA ARG A 19 1.77 -7.64 0.06
C ARG A 19 0.70 -7.43 1.12
N LEU A 20 0.23 -6.20 1.24
CA LEU A 20 -0.97 -5.80 1.97
C LEU A 20 -2.04 -5.44 0.95
N ASP A 21 -3.19 -6.08 1.04
CA ASP A 21 -4.28 -5.92 0.08
C ASP A 21 -5.55 -5.57 0.86
N HIS A 22 -6.08 -4.36 0.61
CA HIS A 22 -7.34 -3.87 1.20
C HIS A 22 -7.40 -3.99 2.74
N VAL A 23 -6.30 -3.62 3.42
CA VAL A 23 -6.17 -3.75 4.86
C VAL A 23 -6.85 -2.58 5.56
N SER A 24 -7.86 -2.92 6.36
CA SER A 24 -8.52 -1.98 7.27
C SER A 24 -8.31 -2.39 8.73
N LYS A 25 -8.07 -1.41 9.61
CA LYS A 25 -7.88 -1.66 11.04
C LYS A 25 -8.59 -0.62 11.88
N SER A 26 -9.42 -1.09 12.80
CA SER A 26 -10.05 -0.26 13.82
C SER A 26 -9.68 -0.72 15.24
N PHE A 27 -9.64 0.23 16.17
CA PHE A 27 -9.52 -0.01 17.61
C PHE A 27 -10.78 0.46 18.35
N GLY A 28 -10.97 -0.01 19.59
CA GLY A 28 -12.16 0.29 20.39
C GLY A 28 -13.38 -0.57 20.03
N ARG A 29 -14.50 -0.36 20.74
CA ARG A 29 -15.77 -1.08 20.55
C ARG A 29 -16.95 -0.10 20.67
N GLY A 30 -18.08 -0.44 20.03
CA GLY A 30 -19.29 0.37 20.08
C GLY A 30 -19.06 1.81 19.60
N GLY A 31 -19.63 2.78 20.31
CA GLY A 31 -19.47 4.21 20.00
C GLY A 31 -18.04 4.77 20.12
N GLY A 32 -17.11 4.01 20.68
CA GLY A 32 -15.69 4.37 20.76
C GLY A 32 -14.83 3.70 19.68
N ARG A 33 -15.42 3.16 18.60
CA ARG A 33 -14.66 2.55 17.52
C ARG A 33 -13.98 3.63 16.66
N GLN A 34 -12.68 3.52 16.49
CA GLN A 34 -11.88 4.40 15.63
C GLN A 34 -11.24 3.60 14.51
N LEU A 35 -11.41 4.06 13.27
CA LEU A 35 -10.68 3.54 12.11
C LEU A 35 -9.28 4.17 12.08
N VAL A 36 -8.25 3.33 11.99
CA VAL A 36 -6.84 3.72 12.06
C VAL A 36 -6.12 3.41 10.76
N LEU A 37 -6.45 2.28 10.12
CA LEU A 37 -6.09 2.02 8.73
C LEU A 37 -7.39 1.89 7.95
N ASP A 38 -7.50 2.63 6.84
CA ASP A 38 -8.68 2.63 5.97
C ASP A 38 -8.27 2.15 4.59
N ASP A 39 -8.68 0.92 4.26
CA ASP A 39 -8.51 0.26 2.96
C ASP A 39 -7.13 0.47 2.30
N ILE A 40 -6.06 0.22 3.05
CA ILE A 40 -4.70 0.43 2.55
C ILE A 40 -4.23 -0.77 1.73
N SER A 41 -3.52 -0.50 0.64
CA SER A 41 -2.77 -1.48 -0.13
C SER A 41 -1.31 -1.07 -0.23
N LEU A 42 -0.40 -2.03 -0.08
CA LEU A 42 1.04 -1.82 -0.11
C LEU A 42 1.74 -3.07 -0.63
N ASP A 43 2.58 -2.88 -1.63
CA ASP A 43 3.47 -3.91 -2.12
C ASP A 43 4.92 -3.52 -1.86
N VAL A 44 5.72 -4.48 -1.41
CA VAL A 44 7.16 -4.31 -1.19
C VAL A 44 7.88 -5.41 -1.97
N ALA A 45 8.79 -5.01 -2.85
CA ALA A 45 9.59 -5.92 -3.65
C ALA A 45 10.69 -6.59 -2.81
N ASN A 46 11.19 -7.74 -3.28
CA ASN A 46 12.35 -8.38 -2.68
C ASN A 46 13.58 -7.45 -2.68
N GLY A 47 14.20 -7.30 -1.50
CA GLY A 47 15.38 -6.44 -1.32
C GLY A 47 15.08 -4.95 -1.22
N GLU A 48 13.81 -4.54 -1.29
CA GLU A 48 13.41 -3.15 -1.14
C GLU A 48 13.49 -2.70 0.33
N PHE A 49 14.13 -1.55 0.56
CA PHE A 49 14.18 -0.92 1.88
C PHE A 49 13.15 0.22 1.92
N VAL A 50 12.13 0.06 2.76
CA VAL A 50 11.00 0.98 2.87
C VAL A 50 11.03 1.70 4.22
N CYS A 51 10.71 3.00 4.21
CA CYS A 51 10.42 3.78 5.43
C CYS A 51 8.98 4.25 5.39
N LEU A 52 8.24 4.03 6.48
CA LEU A 52 6.82 4.33 6.63
C LEU A 52 6.60 5.39 7.73
#